data_AF-A0A8H8RF92-F1
#
_entry.id   AF-A0A8H8RF92-F1
#
_cell.length_a   1.000
_cell.length_b   1.000
_cell.length_c   1.000
_cell.angle_alpha   90.00
_cell.angle_beta   90.00
_cell.angle_gamma   90.00
#
_symmetry.space_group_name_H-M   'P 1'
#
loop_
_entity.id
_entity.type
_entity.pdbx_description
1 polymer ?
#
loop_
_entity_poly.entity_id
_entity_poly.type
_entity_poly.pdbx_seq_one_letter_code
_entity_poly.pdbx_strand_id
1 'polypeptide(L)'
;MTKSATDATRFTSTMPHASAKPSPSRPQKKGTPGPAGETPREKVARLRAAADRARNEQVTAIDRFLVRGRVWADRAHKITAVTLMGATFVAGVVTVYALGDMMIYNRKKRAEFFAEEKAQHASAIENARRKIQTGSANEEDIRFLFSGLKREEGGDEVGTGENRLGYEGLSEEDDVMGERESDIVRAIEEKKMGIADKAKHAFENEKERQRSGGPLDRIGAAPNTNGDEKPKSNGWFSWMTGR
;
A
#
# COMPACT_ATOMS: atom_id res chain seq x y z
N MET A 1 -8.34 64.48 -6.45
CA MET A 1 -9.13 63.91 -7.55
C MET A 1 -9.93 62.74 -6.99
N THR A 2 -11.22 62.96 -6.75
CA THR A 2 -12.17 61.97 -6.22
C THR A 2 -12.54 61.00 -7.34
N LYS A 3 -12.25 59.71 -7.17
CA LYS A 3 -12.59 58.67 -8.16
C LYS A 3 -14.11 58.48 -8.15
N SER A 4 -14.74 58.70 -9.30
CA SER A 4 -16.19 58.58 -9.48
C SER A 4 -16.62 57.10 -9.35
N ALA A 5 -17.71 56.85 -8.61
CA ALA A 5 -18.27 55.53 -8.34
C ALA A 5 -18.74 54.77 -9.61
N THR A 6 -18.82 55.45 -10.75
CA THR A 6 -19.21 54.86 -12.04
C THR A 6 -18.13 53.95 -12.64
N ASP A 7 -16.87 54.01 -12.16
CA ASP A 7 -15.77 53.19 -12.67
C ASP A 7 -15.73 51.77 -12.06
N ALA A 8 -16.50 51.50 -11.00
CA ALA A 8 -16.42 50.26 -10.22
C ALA A 8 -17.23 49.08 -10.78
N THR A 9 -18.08 49.27 -11.80
CA THR A 9 -18.96 48.21 -12.34
C THR A 9 -18.73 47.88 -13.81
N ARG A 10 -17.68 48.40 -14.44
CA ARG A 10 -17.31 47.98 -15.80
C ARG A 10 -16.45 46.73 -15.73
N PHE A 11 -17.10 45.59 -16.01
CA PHE A 11 -16.53 44.28 -16.30
C PHE A 11 -15.04 44.34 -16.66
N THR A 12 -14.20 44.09 -15.66
CA THR A 12 -12.78 43.86 -15.88
C THR A 12 -12.65 42.49 -16.52
N SER A 13 -12.34 42.46 -17.81
CA SER A 13 -11.92 41.25 -18.50
C SER A 13 -10.79 40.60 -17.71
N THR A 14 -11.05 39.43 -17.13
CA THR A 14 -10.06 38.62 -16.40
C THR A 14 -9.13 37.86 -17.34
N MET A 15 -9.14 38.17 -18.65
CA MET A 15 -8.13 37.65 -19.55
C MET A 15 -6.81 38.39 -19.32
N PRO A 16 -5.68 37.69 -19.12
CA PRO A 16 -4.38 38.35 -19.01
C PRO A 16 -4.10 39.10 -20.31
N HIS A 17 -4.18 40.43 -20.27
CA HIS A 17 -3.75 41.27 -21.36
C HIS A 17 -2.23 41.15 -21.47
N ALA A 18 -1.77 40.40 -22.47
CA ALA A 18 -0.37 40.32 -22.83
C ALA A 18 0.09 41.70 -23.33
N SER A 19 0.58 42.53 -22.42
CA SER A 19 1.26 43.79 -22.73
C SER A 19 2.64 43.50 -23.32
N ALA A 20 2.68 42.96 -24.53
CA ALA A 20 3.88 43.01 -25.35
C ALA A 20 3.91 44.39 -26.03
N LYS A 21 5.01 45.14 -25.84
CA LYS A 21 5.28 46.36 -26.59
C LYS A 21 5.08 46.07 -28.09
N PRO A 22 4.37 46.91 -28.86
CA PRO A 22 4.21 46.67 -30.29
C PRO A 22 5.62 46.60 -30.90
N SER A 23 5.95 45.42 -31.42
CA SER A 23 7.19 45.21 -32.16
C SER A 23 7.21 46.22 -33.33
N PRO A 24 8.33 46.89 -33.61
CA PRO A 24 8.40 47.85 -34.72
C PRO A 24 7.88 47.16 -35.98
N SER A 25 6.94 47.81 -36.65
CA SER A 25 6.24 47.32 -37.83
C SER A 25 7.23 46.70 -38.82
N ARG A 26 7.36 45.38 -38.77
CA ARG A 26 8.10 44.63 -39.77
C ARG A 26 7.38 44.90 -41.10
N PRO A 27 8.05 45.39 -42.15
CA PRO A 27 7.39 45.64 -43.42
C PRO A 27 6.66 44.37 -43.83
N GLN A 28 5.33 44.45 -43.98
CA GLN A 28 4.55 43.36 -44.52
C GLN A 28 5.13 43.06 -45.90
N LYS A 29 5.90 41.98 -46.02
CA LYS A 29 6.27 41.43 -47.32
C LYS A 29 4.95 41.22 -48.04
N LYS A 30 4.72 41.97 -49.14
CA LYS A 30 3.59 41.76 -50.04
C LYS A 30 3.52 40.26 -50.29
N GLY A 31 2.44 39.64 -49.79
CA GLY A 31 2.26 38.20 -49.91
C GLY A 31 2.38 37.83 -51.38
N THR A 32 3.21 36.84 -51.69
CA THR A 32 3.36 36.31 -53.03
C THR A 32 1.97 35.95 -53.57
N PRO A 33 1.58 36.39 -54.78
CA PRO A 33 0.28 36.08 -55.34
C PRO A 33 0.03 34.57 -55.26
N GLY A 34 -1.11 34.17 -54.71
CA GLY A 34 -1.51 32.77 -54.72
C GLY A 34 -1.81 32.29 -56.14
N PRO A 35 -1.83 30.97 -56.38
CA PRO A 35 -2.31 30.42 -57.64
C PRO A 35 -3.74 30.91 -57.95
N ALA A 36 -4.02 31.18 -59.23
CA ALA A 36 -5.29 31.74 -59.67
C ALA A 36 -6.43 30.71 -59.50
N GLY A 37 -7.53 31.11 -58.85
CA GLY A 37 -8.74 30.29 -58.66
C GLY A 37 -8.96 29.70 -57.26
N GLU A 38 -8.08 29.96 -56.29
CA GLU A 38 -8.19 29.47 -54.90
C GLU A 38 -9.43 30.03 -54.18
N THR A 39 -10.19 29.18 -53.47
CA THR A 39 -11.34 29.67 -52.68
C THR A 39 -10.86 30.50 -51.48
N PRO A 40 -11.64 31.47 -50.96
CA PRO A 40 -11.22 32.28 -49.82
C PRO A 40 -10.85 31.45 -48.57
N ARG A 41 -11.52 30.30 -48.37
CA ARG A 41 -11.23 29.37 -47.27
C ARG A 41 -9.90 28.65 -47.46
N GLU A 42 -9.60 28.23 -48.67
CA GLU A 42 -8.37 27.54 -49.04
C GLU A 42 -7.16 28.48 -48.92
N LYS A 43 -7.33 29.76 -49.30
CA LYS A 43 -6.32 30.80 -49.08
C LYS A 43 -5.97 30.98 -47.60
N VAL A 44 -6.96 30.98 -46.72
CA VAL A 44 -6.72 31.06 -45.27
C VAL A 44 -6.03 29.80 -44.76
N ALA A 45 -6.41 28.62 -45.24
CA ALA A 45 -5.76 27.36 -44.88
C ALA A 45 -4.27 27.36 -45.31
N ARG A 46 -3.97 27.83 -46.52
CA ARG A 46 -2.60 27.97 -47.02
C ARG A 46 -1.80 28.99 -46.23
N LEU A 47 -2.38 30.15 -45.91
CA LEU A 47 -1.71 31.18 -45.12
C LEU A 47 -1.43 30.70 -43.69
N ARG A 48 -2.36 29.96 -43.08
CA ARG A 48 -2.13 29.30 -41.79
C ARG A 48 -1.04 28.25 -41.89
N ALA A 49 -1.09 27.38 -42.90
CA ALA A 49 -0.06 26.37 -43.13
C ALA A 49 1.33 27.00 -43.39
N ALA A 50 1.40 28.11 -44.11
CA ALA A 50 2.64 28.86 -44.35
C ALA A 50 3.14 29.54 -43.06
N ALA A 51 2.24 30.09 -42.24
CA ALA A 51 2.58 30.66 -40.94
C ALA A 51 3.08 29.58 -39.96
N ASP A 52 2.44 28.41 -39.94
CA ASP A 52 2.84 27.27 -39.11
C ASP A 52 4.18 26.69 -39.56
N ARG A 53 4.43 26.62 -40.87
CA ARG A 53 5.75 26.27 -41.43
C ARG A 53 6.82 27.30 -41.03
N ALA A 54 6.54 28.60 -41.15
CA ALA A 54 7.47 29.65 -40.76
C ALA A 54 7.76 29.68 -39.25
N ARG A 55 6.79 29.28 -38.42
CA ARG A 55 7.01 29.07 -36.97
C ARG A 55 7.86 27.83 -36.71
N ASN A 56 7.59 26.72 -37.38
CA ASN A 56 8.34 25.48 -37.22
C ASN A 56 9.78 25.57 -37.76
N GLU A 57 10.04 26.42 -38.76
CA GLU A 57 11.38 26.73 -39.28
C GLU A 57 12.24 27.52 -38.27
N GLN A 58 11.61 28.33 -37.40
CA GLN A 58 12.30 29.06 -36.34
C GLN A 58 12.68 28.20 -35.14
N VAL A 59 12.10 27.00 -35.02
CA VAL A 59 12.44 26.05 -33.95
C VAL A 59 13.70 25.30 -34.36
N THR A 60 14.77 25.44 -33.58
CA THR A 60 16.04 24.74 -33.84
C THR A 60 15.86 23.22 -33.72
N ALA A 61 16.61 22.45 -34.50
CA ALA A 61 16.53 20.98 -34.49
C ALA A 61 16.83 20.39 -33.09
N ILE A 62 17.69 21.07 -32.33
CA ILE A 62 18.07 20.70 -30.96
C ILE A 62 16.88 20.88 -30.01
N ASP A 63 16.11 21.97 -30.12
CA ASP A 63 14.91 22.20 -29.30
C ASP A 63 13.84 21.12 -29.56
N ARG A 64 13.64 20.76 -30.83
CA ARG A 64 12.77 19.63 -31.21
C ARG A 64 13.21 18.31 -30.60
N PHE A 65 14.52 18.03 -30.61
CA PHE A 65 15.07 16.81 -30.01
C PHE A 65 14.87 16.79 -28.49
N LEU A 66 15.11 17.90 -27.79
CA LEU A 66 14.93 18.00 -26.34
C LEU A 66 13.47 17.83 -25.91
N VAL A 67 12.53 18.45 -26.62
CA VAL A 67 11.08 18.28 -26.34
C VAL A 67 10.66 16.83 -26.53
N ARG A 68 11.15 16.16 -27.58
CA ARG A 68 10.88 14.74 -27.83
C ARG A 68 11.55 13.84 -26.78
N GLY A 69 12.75 14.21 -26.34
CA GLY A 69 13.53 13.52 -25.31
C GLY A 69 12.82 13.53 -23.95
N ARG A 70 12.20 14.65 -23.56
CA ARG A 70 11.41 14.71 -22.31
C ARG A 70 10.27 13.70 -22.30
N VAL A 71 9.54 13.60 -23.40
CA VAL A 71 8.42 12.63 -23.51
C VAL A 71 8.92 11.18 -23.47
N TRP A 72 10.14 10.91 -23.96
CA TRP A 72 10.77 9.61 -23.89
C TRP A 72 11.27 9.29 -22.48
N ALA A 73 11.86 10.25 -21.78
CA ALA A 73 12.28 10.11 -20.39
C ALA A 73 11.10 9.81 -19.47
N ASP A 74 9.98 10.54 -19.62
CA ASP A 74 8.75 10.28 -18.86
C ASP A 74 8.17 8.89 -19.17
N ARG A 75 8.34 8.39 -20.40
CA ARG A 75 7.92 7.04 -20.79
C ARG A 75 8.82 5.97 -20.20
N ALA A 76 10.14 6.17 -20.24
CA ALA A 76 11.11 5.26 -19.64
C ALA A 76 10.89 5.15 -18.13
N HIS A 77 10.67 6.27 -17.44
CA HIS A 77 10.38 6.27 -16.01
C HIS A 77 9.09 5.50 -15.69
N LYS A 78 8.02 5.70 -16.46
CA LYS A 78 6.77 4.94 -16.30
C LYS A 78 6.95 3.45 -16.54
N ILE A 79 7.70 3.06 -17.57
CA ILE A 79 8.00 1.65 -17.84
C ILE A 79 8.71 1.05 -16.63
N THR A 80 9.82 1.64 -16.19
CA THR A 80 10.58 1.13 -15.04
C THR A 80 9.73 1.03 -13.77
N ALA A 81 8.93 2.05 -13.48
CA ALA A 81 8.04 2.05 -12.32
C ALA A 81 7.01 0.92 -12.37
N VAL A 82 6.38 0.72 -13.54
CA VAL A 82 5.42 -0.38 -13.75
C VAL A 82 6.12 -1.74 -13.68
N THR A 83 7.33 -1.87 -14.22
CA THR A 83 8.10 -3.12 -14.11
C THR A 83 8.45 -3.45 -12.66
N LEU A 84 8.85 -2.45 -11.87
CA LEU A 84 9.13 -2.63 -10.44
C LEU A 84 7.88 -3.01 -9.64
N MET A 85 6.74 -2.37 -9.90
CA MET A 85 5.46 -2.79 -9.30
C MET A 85 5.06 -4.21 -9.72
N GLY A 86 5.29 -4.58 -10.97
CA GLY A 86 5.05 -5.95 -11.45
C GLY A 86 5.94 -6.96 -10.73
N ALA A 87 7.23 -6.65 -10.59
CA ALA A 87 8.20 -7.52 -9.91
C ALA A 87 7.88 -7.71 -8.43
N THR A 88 7.45 -6.67 -7.72
CA THR A 88 7.04 -6.79 -6.30
C THR A 88 5.79 -7.62 -6.14
N PHE A 89 4.82 -7.51 -7.06
CA PHE A 89 3.63 -8.35 -7.04
C PHE A 89 3.96 -9.83 -7.25
N VAL A 90 4.81 -10.16 -8.23
CA VAL A 90 5.28 -11.53 -8.46
C VAL A 90 6.03 -12.06 -7.25
N ALA A 91 6.94 -11.27 -6.67
CA ALA A 91 7.67 -11.66 -5.46
C ALA A 91 6.70 -11.94 -4.29
N GLY A 92 5.67 -11.11 -4.11
CA GLY A 92 4.64 -11.32 -3.09
C GLY A 92 3.81 -12.59 -3.30
N VAL A 93 3.47 -12.93 -4.54
CA VAL A 93 2.77 -14.20 -4.84
C VAL A 93 3.67 -15.40 -4.54
N VAL A 94 4.95 -15.33 -4.90
CA VAL A 94 5.92 -16.40 -4.64
C VAL A 94 6.13 -16.62 -3.14
N THR A 95 6.16 -15.57 -2.31
CA THR A 95 6.30 -15.72 -0.85
C THR A 95 5.08 -16.40 -0.23
N VAL A 96 3.87 -16.03 -0.61
CA VAL A 96 2.64 -16.70 -0.13
C VAL A 96 2.63 -18.17 -0.55
N TYR A 97 3.02 -18.47 -1.79
CA TYR A 97 3.14 -19.85 -2.27
C TYR A 97 4.15 -20.65 -1.44
N ALA A 98 5.35 -20.11 -1.20
CA ALA A 98 6.40 -20.80 -0.44
C ALA A 98 6.00 -21.06 1.01
N LEU A 99 5.33 -20.10 1.67
CA LEU A 99 4.81 -20.28 3.02
C LEU A 99 3.71 -21.34 3.06
N GLY A 100 2.78 -21.32 2.10
CA GLY A 100 1.72 -22.32 1.97
C GLY A 100 2.27 -23.73 1.77
N ASP A 101 3.25 -23.88 0.88
CA ASP A 101 3.90 -25.16 0.58
C ASP A 101 4.59 -25.75 1.83
N MET A 102 5.33 -24.91 2.57
CA MET A 102 5.96 -25.33 3.83
C MET A 102 4.96 -25.74 4.91
N MET A 103 3.83 -25.04 5.03
CA MET A 103 2.79 -25.38 6.01
C MET A 103 2.14 -26.73 5.68
N ILE A 104 1.83 -27.00 4.41
CA ILE A 104 1.22 -28.26 3.98
C ILE A 104 2.21 -29.41 4.16
N TYR A 105 3.47 -29.22 3.77
CA TYR A 105 4.52 -30.23 3.92
C TYR A 105 4.78 -30.56 5.40
N ASN A 106 4.93 -29.54 6.25
CA ASN A 106 5.12 -29.76 7.69
C ASN A 106 3.90 -30.41 8.35
N ARG A 107 2.69 -30.08 7.89
CA ARG A 107 1.46 -30.71 8.38
C ARG A 107 1.41 -32.19 8.01
N LYS A 108 1.79 -32.56 6.79
CA LYS A 108 1.88 -33.97 6.36
C LYS A 108 2.93 -34.74 7.15
N LYS A 109 4.15 -34.20 7.27
CA LYS A 109 5.24 -34.85 8.00
C LYS A 109 4.94 -35.02 9.49
N ARG A 110 4.28 -34.03 10.12
CA ARG A 110 3.80 -34.16 11.49
C ARG A 110 2.69 -35.21 11.61
N ALA A 111 1.76 -35.27 10.67
CA ALA A 111 0.69 -36.27 10.68
C ALA A 111 1.24 -37.70 10.60
N GLU A 112 2.25 -37.93 9.76
CA GLU A 112 2.94 -39.23 9.66
C GLU A 112 3.62 -39.62 10.98
N PHE A 113 4.36 -38.69 11.59
CA PHE A 113 5.02 -38.92 12.87
C PHE A 113 4.02 -39.28 13.99
N PHE A 114 2.91 -38.54 14.08
CA PHE A 114 1.87 -38.84 15.07
C PHE A 114 1.11 -40.15 14.77
N ALA A 115 0.96 -40.52 13.49
CA ALA A 115 0.38 -41.81 13.13
C ALA A 115 1.29 -42.97 13.55
N GLU A 116 2.60 -42.83 13.38
CA GLU A 116 3.59 -43.81 13.86
C GLU A 116 3.61 -43.90 15.39
N GLU A 117 3.63 -42.77 16.09
CA GLU A 117 3.58 -42.77 17.57
C GLU A 117 2.29 -43.42 18.10
N LYS A 118 1.13 -43.10 17.49
CA LYS A 118 -0.15 -43.73 17.84
C LYS A 118 -0.13 -45.23 17.59
N ALA A 119 0.44 -45.68 16.47
CA ALA A 119 0.57 -47.10 16.16
C ALA A 119 1.49 -47.83 17.15
N GLN A 120 2.63 -47.23 17.49
CA GLN A 120 3.55 -47.76 18.50
C GLN A 120 2.87 -47.84 19.86
N HIS A 121 2.18 -46.79 20.29
CA HIS A 121 1.46 -46.75 21.55
C HIS A 121 0.32 -47.78 21.61
N ALA A 122 -0.46 -47.91 20.53
CA ALA A 122 -1.49 -48.95 20.42
C ALA A 122 -0.88 -50.35 20.52
N SER A 123 0.23 -50.61 19.82
CA SER A 123 0.92 -51.90 19.91
C SER A 123 1.47 -52.18 21.33
N ALA A 124 1.94 -51.15 22.03
CA ALA A 124 2.41 -51.25 23.41
C ALA A 124 1.27 -51.62 24.38
N ILE A 125 0.09 -51.01 24.21
CA ILE A 125 -1.12 -51.36 24.97
C ILE A 125 -1.52 -52.83 24.71
N GLU A 126 -1.55 -53.26 23.45
CA GLU A 126 -1.89 -54.65 23.12
C GLU A 126 -0.90 -55.65 23.73
N ASN A 127 0.39 -55.34 23.65
CA ASN A 127 1.44 -56.18 24.23
C ASN A 127 1.31 -56.26 25.76
N ALA A 128 1.04 -55.13 26.42
CA ALA A 128 0.79 -55.11 27.86
C ALA A 128 -0.46 -55.93 28.22
N ARG A 129 -1.55 -55.81 27.44
CA ARG A 129 -2.78 -56.61 27.62
C ARG A 129 -2.50 -58.10 27.46
N ARG A 130 -1.73 -58.51 26.44
CA ARG A 130 -1.34 -59.92 26.22
C ARG A 130 -0.55 -60.47 27.41
N LYS A 131 0.44 -59.74 27.92
CA LYS A 131 1.25 -60.17 29.07
C LYS A 131 0.41 -60.37 30.34
N ILE A 132 -0.61 -59.53 30.56
CA ILE A 132 -1.54 -59.70 31.68
C ILE A 132 -2.35 -60.98 31.51
N GLN A 133 -2.86 -61.24 30.30
CA GLN A 133 -3.61 -62.47 30.01
C GLN A 133 -2.76 -63.73 30.18
N THR A 134 -1.48 -63.66 29.83
CA THR A 134 -0.54 -64.78 30.00
C THR A 134 0.00 -64.90 31.43
N GLY A 135 -0.37 -64.00 32.35
CA GLY A 135 0.08 -64.02 33.75
C GLY A 135 1.56 -63.69 33.95
N SER A 136 2.24 -63.20 32.91
CA SER A 136 3.67 -62.85 32.90
C SER A 136 3.89 -61.33 32.87
N ALA A 137 2.91 -60.55 33.32
CA ALA A 137 2.98 -59.10 33.32
C ALA A 137 3.89 -58.58 34.44
N ASN A 138 4.76 -57.64 34.08
CA ASN A 138 5.54 -56.89 35.05
C ASN A 138 4.70 -55.77 35.67
N GLU A 139 5.08 -55.32 36.87
CA GLU A 139 4.49 -54.19 37.59
C GLU A 139 4.40 -52.91 36.71
N GLU A 140 5.38 -52.71 35.82
CA GLU A 140 5.44 -51.59 34.87
C GLU A 140 4.37 -51.68 33.77
N ASP A 141 4.13 -52.86 33.21
CA ASP A 141 3.11 -53.09 32.17
C ASP A 141 1.70 -52.84 32.74
N ILE A 142 1.49 -53.23 34.00
CA ILE A 142 0.24 -53.04 34.74
C ILE A 142 0.03 -51.54 35.01
N ARG A 143 1.06 -50.84 35.52
CA ARG A 143 0.99 -49.38 35.75
C ARG A 143 0.77 -48.58 34.47
N PHE A 144 1.39 -48.98 33.37
CA PHE A 144 1.22 -48.35 32.05
C PHE A 144 -0.23 -48.46 31.56
N LEU A 145 -0.87 -49.62 31.73
CA LEU A 145 -2.28 -49.80 31.39
C LEU A 145 -3.21 -48.99 32.30
N PHE A 146 -2.99 -48.99 33.62
CA PHE A 146 -3.81 -48.21 34.55
C PHE A 146 -3.66 -46.70 34.35
N SER A 147 -2.46 -46.20 34.04
CA SER A 147 -2.24 -44.78 33.76
C SER A 147 -2.83 -44.37 32.41
N GLY A 148 -2.78 -45.25 31.40
CA GLY A 148 -3.48 -45.07 30.13
C GLY A 148 -5.00 -45.02 30.30
N LEU A 149 -5.57 -45.94 31.07
CA LEU A 149 -7.02 -46.00 31.34
C LEU A 149 -7.49 -44.77 32.13
N LYS A 150 -6.72 -44.34 33.14
CA LYS A 150 -7.04 -43.14 33.93
C LYS A 150 -7.01 -41.86 33.08
N ARG A 151 -6.18 -41.82 32.04
CA ARG A 151 -6.08 -40.70 31.10
C ARG A 151 -7.22 -40.69 30.07
N GLU A 152 -7.84 -41.84 29.81
CA GLU A 152 -8.99 -42.01 28.91
C GLU A 152 -10.34 -41.84 29.64
N GLU A 153 -10.46 -42.33 30.88
CA GLU A 153 -11.67 -42.28 31.71
C GLU A 153 -11.81 -40.97 32.48
N GLY A 154 -10.68 -40.34 32.86
CA GLY A 154 -10.63 -38.99 33.40
C GLY A 154 -10.66 -37.96 32.29
N GLY A 155 -11.82 -37.76 31.66
CA GLY A 155 -12.03 -36.64 30.76
C GLY A 155 -11.59 -35.33 31.43
N ASP A 156 -10.62 -34.64 30.81
CA ASP A 156 -10.27 -33.25 31.11
C ASP A 156 -9.94 -32.91 32.58
N GLU A 157 -8.96 -33.57 33.20
CA GLU A 157 -8.20 -32.88 34.27
C GLU A 157 -7.10 -32.02 33.63
N VAL A 158 -7.56 -30.90 33.06
CA VAL A 158 -6.77 -29.78 32.56
C VAL A 158 -5.93 -29.19 33.68
N GLY A 159 -4.72 -29.71 33.82
CA GLY A 159 -3.64 -29.02 34.53
C GLY A 159 -3.49 -27.61 33.96
N THR A 160 -3.60 -26.62 34.84
CA THR A 160 -3.32 -25.20 34.59
C THR A 160 -1.99 -25.06 33.85
N GLY A 161 -2.04 -24.68 32.57
CA GLY A 161 -0.85 -24.62 31.76
C GLY A 161 -1.10 -23.87 30.46
N GLU A 162 -0.55 -22.66 30.40
CA GLU A 162 -0.34 -21.78 29.25
C GLU A 162 0.21 -22.45 27.95
N ASN A 163 0.38 -23.77 27.91
CA ASN A 163 0.96 -24.52 26.80
C ASN A 163 0.03 -25.58 26.18
N ARG A 164 -1.28 -25.61 26.49
CA ARG A 164 -2.25 -26.51 25.84
C ARG A 164 -2.95 -25.86 24.63
N LEU A 165 -2.18 -25.22 23.76
CA LEU A 165 -2.69 -24.60 22.53
C LEU A 165 -2.23 -25.41 21.31
N GLY A 166 -2.85 -26.57 21.08
CA GLY A 166 -2.68 -27.29 19.81
C GLY A 166 -2.74 -28.81 19.85
N TYR A 167 -3.38 -29.42 20.85
CA TYR A 167 -3.45 -30.87 20.96
C TYR A 167 -4.86 -31.30 21.37
N GLU A 168 -5.42 -32.25 20.61
CA GLU A 168 -6.77 -32.84 20.67
C GLU A 168 -7.89 -32.01 20.00
N GLY A 169 -8.42 -32.52 18.88
CA GLY A 169 -9.50 -31.90 18.11
C GLY A 169 -9.41 -31.98 16.58
N LEU A 170 -8.52 -32.80 16.00
CA LEU A 170 -8.44 -32.98 14.53
C LEU A 170 -8.51 -34.47 14.12
N SER A 171 -9.41 -35.22 14.75
CA SER A 171 -9.96 -36.44 14.15
C SER A 171 -11.48 -36.32 14.22
N GLU A 172 -12.10 -36.29 13.03
CA GLU A 172 -13.55 -36.44 12.82
C GLU A 172 -14.43 -35.34 13.41
N GLU A 173 -14.47 -34.17 12.78
CA GLU A 173 -15.67 -33.32 12.75
C GLU A 173 -15.53 -32.31 11.60
N ASP A 174 -16.21 -32.62 10.49
CA ASP A 174 -16.63 -31.65 9.50
C ASP A 174 -17.45 -30.57 10.24
N ASP A 175 -16.86 -29.39 10.49
CA ASP A 175 -17.55 -28.08 10.70
C ASP A 175 -16.62 -26.94 11.20
N VAL A 176 -15.33 -27.20 11.49
CA VAL A 176 -14.39 -26.16 12.00
C VAL A 176 -13.76 -25.28 10.90
N MET A 177 -14.57 -24.86 9.91
CA MET A 177 -14.22 -23.73 9.05
C MET A 177 -14.94 -22.44 9.47
N GLY A 178 -16.06 -22.54 10.19
CA GLY A 178 -16.81 -21.36 10.65
C GLY A 178 -16.14 -20.62 11.82
N GLU A 179 -15.54 -21.33 12.77
CA GLU A 179 -15.03 -20.70 14.00
C GLU A 179 -13.70 -19.96 13.78
N ARG A 180 -12.78 -20.51 12.99
CA ARG A 180 -11.52 -19.82 12.65
C ARG A 180 -11.75 -18.61 11.76
N GLU A 181 -12.70 -18.68 10.84
CA GLU A 181 -13.11 -17.50 10.07
C GLU A 181 -13.76 -16.46 10.99
N SER A 182 -14.56 -16.87 11.98
CA SER A 182 -15.17 -15.94 12.94
C SER A 182 -14.14 -15.24 13.83
N ASP A 183 -13.05 -15.92 14.24
CA ASP A 183 -11.98 -15.29 15.02
C ASP A 183 -11.10 -14.37 14.19
N ILE A 184 -10.82 -14.73 12.94
CA ILE A 184 -10.08 -13.87 12.00
C ILE A 184 -10.93 -12.64 11.63
N VAL A 185 -12.23 -12.83 11.39
CA VAL A 185 -13.18 -11.75 11.10
C VAL A 185 -13.35 -10.85 12.33
N ARG A 186 -13.48 -11.41 13.55
CA ARG A 186 -13.54 -10.65 14.80
C ARG A 186 -12.25 -9.87 15.06
N ALA A 187 -11.08 -10.44 14.79
CA ALA A 187 -9.80 -9.73 14.90
C ALA A 187 -9.64 -8.63 13.84
N ILE A 188 -10.17 -8.84 12.63
CA ILE A 188 -10.20 -7.80 11.59
C ILE A 188 -11.21 -6.70 11.95
N GLU A 189 -12.36 -7.06 12.50
CA GLU A 189 -13.41 -6.13 12.93
C GLU A 189 -12.96 -5.30 14.14
N GLU A 190 -12.29 -5.92 15.11
CA GLU A 190 -11.65 -5.25 16.24
C GLU A 190 -10.56 -4.27 15.77
N LYS A 191 -9.72 -4.69 14.80
CA LYS A 191 -8.74 -3.77 14.18
C LYS A 191 -9.41 -2.66 13.37
N LYS A 192 -10.52 -2.93 12.67
CA LYS A 192 -11.29 -1.91 11.93
C LYS A 192 -11.94 -0.92 12.88
N MET A 193 -12.51 -1.37 13.99
CA MET A 193 -13.03 -0.50 15.05
C MET A 193 -11.92 0.34 15.66
N GLY A 194 -10.77 -0.27 16.01
CA GLY A 194 -9.62 0.48 16.50
C GLY A 194 -9.04 1.50 15.51
N ILE A 195 -9.08 1.22 14.19
CA ILE A 195 -8.70 2.18 13.15
C ILE A 195 -9.76 3.27 12.98
N ALA A 196 -11.04 2.91 13.03
CA ALA A 196 -12.15 3.86 12.93
C ALA A 196 -12.19 4.81 14.13
N ASP A 197 -11.90 4.33 15.33
CA ASP A 197 -11.83 5.14 16.55
C ASP A 197 -10.59 6.02 16.54
N LYS A 198 -9.43 5.52 16.07
CA LYS A 198 -8.25 6.36 15.81
C LYS A 198 -8.52 7.42 14.75
N ALA A 199 -9.29 7.11 13.70
CA ALA A 199 -9.65 8.06 12.67
C ALA A 199 -10.64 9.11 13.18
N LYS A 200 -11.63 8.73 13.99
CA LYS A 200 -12.55 9.66 14.66
C LYS A 200 -11.80 10.56 15.64
N HIS A 201 -10.91 10.01 16.45
CA HIS A 201 -10.07 10.79 17.38
C HIS A 201 -9.11 11.73 16.64
N ALA A 202 -8.55 11.30 15.50
CA ALA A 202 -7.76 12.18 14.64
C ALA A 202 -8.61 13.30 14.00
N PHE A 203 -9.85 12.99 13.61
CA PHE A 203 -10.79 13.96 13.04
C PHE A 203 -11.30 14.96 14.08
N GLU A 204 -11.54 14.52 15.31
CA GLU A 204 -11.91 15.39 16.44
C GLU A 204 -10.74 16.31 16.82
N ASN A 205 -9.51 15.77 16.90
CA ASN A 205 -8.31 16.59 17.08
C ASN A 205 -8.14 17.62 15.95
N GLU A 206 -8.43 17.27 14.71
CA GLU A 206 -8.36 18.22 13.57
C GLU A 206 -9.50 19.25 13.60
N LYS A 207 -10.71 18.85 14.03
CA LYS A 207 -11.85 19.75 14.24
C LYS A 207 -11.59 20.74 15.39
N GLU A 208 -10.90 20.31 16.44
CA GLU A 208 -10.43 21.18 17.52
C GLU A 208 -9.32 22.13 17.06
N ARG A 209 -8.42 21.67 16.18
CA ARG A 209 -7.43 22.54 15.51
C ARG A 209 -8.09 23.58 14.61
N GLN A 210 -9.17 23.23 13.93
CA GLN A 210 -9.97 24.19 13.14
C GLN A 210 -10.72 25.19 14.03
N ARG A 211 -11.24 24.76 15.19
CA ARG A 211 -11.85 25.65 16.19
C ARG A 211 -10.85 26.59 16.88
N SER A 212 -9.62 26.12 17.11
CA SER A 212 -8.55 26.87 17.78
C SER A 212 -7.60 27.60 16.82
N GLY A 213 -7.92 27.61 15.53
CA GLY A 213 -7.06 28.14 14.47
C GLY A 213 -5.86 27.25 14.20
N GLY A 214 -5.55 27.04 12.91
CA GLY A 214 -4.38 26.26 12.51
C GLY A 214 -3.08 26.90 12.99
N PRO A 215 -1.95 26.17 12.97
CA PRO A 215 -0.65 26.74 13.33
C PRO A 215 -0.28 28.00 12.51
N LEU A 216 -0.85 28.15 11.31
CA LEU A 216 -0.70 29.33 10.47
C LEU A 216 -1.43 30.58 11.02
N ASP A 217 -2.56 30.40 11.70
CA ASP A 217 -3.35 31.49 12.30
C ASP A 217 -2.72 32.01 13.60
N ARG A 218 -1.97 31.15 14.30
CA ARG A 218 -1.25 31.51 15.53
C ARG A 218 0.01 32.33 15.28
N ILE A 219 0.59 32.23 14.08
CA ILE A 219 1.79 33.01 13.68
C ILE A 219 1.44 34.50 13.51
N GLY A 220 0.17 34.86 13.31
CA GLY A 220 -0.27 36.26 13.24
C GLY A 220 -0.61 36.92 14.59
N ALA A 221 -0.76 36.14 15.67
CA ALA A 221 -1.22 36.61 16.98
C ALA A 221 -0.14 36.60 18.08
N ALA A 222 1.05 36.10 17.80
CA ALA A 222 2.18 36.16 18.74
C ALA A 222 2.92 37.50 18.59
N PRO A 223 3.10 38.30 19.65
CA PRO A 223 4.03 39.42 19.60
C PRO A 223 5.44 38.88 19.39
N ASN A 224 6.16 39.46 18.41
CA ASN A 224 7.55 39.15 18.11
C ASN A 224 8.44 39.25 19.35
N THR A 225 8.72 38.11 19.99
CA THR A 225 9.85 37.96 20.91
C THR A 225 10.90 37.12 20.21
N ASN A 226 11.93 37.79 19.73
CA ASN A 226 13.18 37.20 19.27
C ASN A 226 13.74 36.26 20.35
N GLY A 227 14.24 35.10 19.93
CA GLY A 227 14.92 34.16 20.81
C GLY A 227 15.13 32.81 20.12
N ASP A 228 16.35 32.61 19.65
CA ASP A 228 16.87 31.44 18.97
C ASP A 228 16.47 30.07 19.56
N GLU A 229 16.12 29.13 18.68
CA GLU A 229 16.70 27.78 18.56
C GLU A 229 15.75 26.88 17.73
N LYS A 230 16.01 26.77 16.43
CA LYS A 230 15.40 25.71 15.60
C LYS A 230 16.13 24.39 15.91
N PRO A 231 15.45 23.31 16.29
CA PRO A 231 16.11 22.01 16.41
C PRO A 231 16.58 21.58 15.02
N LYS A 232 17.91 21.37 14.89
CA LYS A 232 18.53 20.83 13.69
C LYS A 232 17.93 19.45 13.44
N SER A 233 17.11 19.32 12.41
CA SER A 233 16.63 18.02 11.94
C SER A 233 17.84 17.26 11.41
N ASN A 234 18.39 16.34 12.20
CA ASN A 234 19.36 15.36 11.73
C ASN A 234 18.63 14.46 10.72
N GLY A 235 18.74 14.83 9.45
CA GLY A 235 18.19 14.07 8.34
C GLY A 235 18.85 12.70 8.27
N TRP A 236 18.19 11.80 7.56
CA TRP A 236 18.56 10.40 7.28
C TRP A 236 20.06 10.16 6.98
N PHE A 237 20.78 11.17 6.51
CA PHE A 237 22.23 11.14 6.36
C PHE A 237 23.02 10.81 7.65
N SER A 238 22.60 11.28 8.84
CA SER A 238 23.29 10.99 10.11
C SER A 238 23.22 9.51 10.49
N TRP A 239 22.12 8.82 10.16
CA TRP A 239 22.01 7.37 10.37
C TRP A 239 22.97 6.56 9.48
N MET A 240 23.21 7.01 8.25
CA MET A 240 24.10 6.31 7.33
C MET A 240 25.59 6.55 7.61
N THR A 241 25.94 7.69 8.22
CA THR A 241 27.34 8.07 8.47
C THR A 241 27.81 7.92 9.91
N GLY A 242 26.95 7.45 10.83
CA GLY A 242 27.34 7.12 12.20
C GLY A 242 28.01 8.28 12.95
N ARG A 243 27.55 9.51 12.70
CA ARG A 243 27.93 10.72 13.44
C ARG A 243 26.70 11.41 13.99
#